data_AF-A0A349GTF3-F1
#
_entry.id   AF-A0A349GTF3-F1
#
_cell.length_a   1.000
_cell.length_b   1.000
_cell.length_c   1.000
_cell.angle_alpha   90.00
_cell.angle_beta   90.00
_cell.angle_gamma   90.00
#
_symmetry.space_group_name_H-M   'P 1'
#
loop_
_entity.id
_entity.type
_entity.pdbx_description
1 polymer ?
#
loop_
_entity_poly.entity_id
_entity_poly.type
_entity_poly.pdbx_seq_one_letter_code
_entity_poly.pdbx_strand_id
1 'polypeptide(L)'
;MNQINFLTKEYKDKLEREEQIRKSFGIFIIVFLVLYLVSFGIGRIENSVQKKINIENMAIVENNKRIKQLTLDSKKETNLGVRIEIIEDIFSQKNLRVSEIFRSLEENIPENVWIQSLVYEEKEVRIKGFSFKNNESKSSEENAYYFEEKMLDSKIYKSVTLNYLKKSSKYGEKISEFEYVLVLK
;
A
#
# COMPACT_ATOMS: atom_id res chain seq x y z
N MET A 1 -85.51 46.49 -12.65
CA MET A 1 -84.37 47.40 -12.34
C MET A 1 -83.14 46.81 -13.02
N ASN A 2 -82.75 47.36 -14.16
CA ASN A 2 -81.68 46.80 -14.99
C ASN A 2 -80.33 47.32 -14.54
N GLN A 3 -79.41 46.42 -14.20
CA GLN A 3 -78.00 46.77 -13.94
C GLN A 3 -77.34 47.16 -15.26
N ILE A 4 -77.12 48.45 -15.45
CA ILE A 4 -76.38 48.99 -16.60
C ILE A 4 -74.89 48.75 -16.34
N ASN A 5 -74.24 48.00 -17.23
CA ASN A 5 -72.84 47.62 -17.13
C ASN A 5 -71.94 48.76 -17.65
N PHE A 6 -71.28 49.47 -16.73
CA PHE A 6 -70.49 50.69 -17.02
C PHE A 6 -69.03 50.43 -17.46
N LEU A 7 -68.64 49.19 -17.74
CA LEU A 7 -67.27 48.89 -18.15
C LEU A 7 -67.14 48.98 -19.68
N THR A 8 -66.37 49.98 -20.15
CA THR A 8 -65.93 50.11 -21.54
C THR A 8 -65.24 48.83 -22.00
N LYS A 9 -65.44 48.41 -23.25
CA LYS A 9 -64.92 47.13 -23.80
C LYS A 9 -63.42 46.94 -23.54
N GLU A 10 -62.63 48.00 -23.67
CA GLU A 10 -61.19 48.00 -23.38
C GLU A 10 -60.85 47.66 -21.91
N TYR A 11 -61.69 48.07 -20.95
CA TYR A 11 -61.46 47.82 -19.54
C TYR A 11 -61.75 46.36 -19.18
N LYS A 12 -62.73 45.73 -19.84
CA LYS A 12 -62.99 44.29 -19.70
C LYS A 12 -61.84 43.47 -20.28
N ASP A 13 -61.37 43.80 -21.47
CA ASP A 13 -60.24 43.12 -22.11
C ASP A 13 -58.93 43.28 -21.30
N LYS A 14 -58.75 44.40 -20.60
CA LYS A 14 -57.61 44.61 -19.70
C LYS A 14 -57.71 43.74 -18.45
N LEU A 15 -58.88 43.69 -17.81
CA LEU A 15 -59.12 42.84 -16.64
C LEU A 15 -58.96 41.34 -16.95
N GLU A 16 -59.48 40.88 -18.10
CA GLU A 16 -59.35 39.48 -18.53
C GLU A 16 -57.88 39.10 -18.79
N ARG A 17 -57.09 40.01 -19.39
CA ARG A 17 -55.65 39.80 -19.58
C ARG A 17 -54.89 39.76 -18.26
N GLU A 18 -55.17 40.66 -17.33
CA GLU A 18 -54.56 40.66 -16.00
C GLU A 18 -54.90 39.37 -15.22
N GLU A 19 -56.13 38.88 -15.34
CA GLU A 19 -56.54 37.63 -14.70
C GLU A 19 -55.88 36.40 -15.33
N GLN A 20 -55.74 36.37 -16.66
CA GLN A 20 -54.98 35.33 -17.37
C GLN A 20 -53.50 35.34 -16.97
N ILE A 21 -52.86 36.51 -16.95
CA ILE A 21 -51.46 36.66 -16.52
C ILE A 21 -51.30 36.18 -15.07
N ARG A 22 -52.22 36.55 -14.17
CA ARG A 22 -52.18 36.10 -12.76
C ARG A 22 -52.31 34.58 -12.63
N LYS A 23 -53.21 33.95 -13.41
CA LYS A 23 -53.37 32.48 -13.45
C LYS A 23 -52.12 31.79 -14.00
N SER A 24 -51.58 32.29 -15.12
CA SER A 24 -50.35 31.76 -15.72
C SER A 24 -49.15 31.91 -14.79
N PHE A 25 -49.01 33.04 -14.08
CA PHE A 25 -47.95 33.25 -13.11
C PHE A 25 -48.06 32.32 -11.90
N GLY A 26 -49.29 32.06 -11.43
CA GLY A 26 -49.54 31.07 -10.38
C GLY A 26 -49.12 29.66 -10.79
N ILE A 27 -49.45 29.24 -12.01
CA ILE A 27 -49.03 27.94 -12.56
C ILE A 27 -47.51 27.87 -12.68
N PHE A 28 -46.87 28.94 -13.15
CA PHE A 28 -45.42 29.02 -13.28
C PHE A 28 -44.71 28.83 -11.93
N ILE A 29 -45.19 29.49 -10.87
CA ILE A 29 -44.65 29.34 -9.51
C ILE A 29 -44.76 27.89 -9.03
N ILE A 30 -45.89 27.22 -9.27
CA ILE A 30 -46.10 25.82 -8.86
C ILE A 30 -45.12 24.91 -9.59
N VAL A 31 -44.97 25.06 -10.91
CA VAL A 31 -44.01 24.27 -11.70
C VAL A 31 -42.58 24.51 -11.22
N PHE A 32 -42.21 25.76 -10.95
CA PHE A 32 -40.89 26.10 -10.44
C PHE A 32 -40.62 25.48 -9.05
N LEU A 33 -41.61 25.49 -8.15
CA LEU A 33 -41.52 24.86 -6.84
C LEU A 33 -41.31 23.34 -6.95
N VAL A 34 -42.01 22.68 -7.86
CA VAL A 34 -41.83 21.24 -8.11
C VAL A 34 -40.42 20.94 -8.60
N LEU A 35 -39.92 21.70 -9.58
CA LEU A 35 -38.54 21.52 -10.10
C LEU A 35 -37.48 21.79 -9.03
N TYR A 36 -37.70 22.79 -8.17
CA TYR A 36 -36.80 23.11 -7.06
C TYR A 36 -36.74 21.96 -6.05
N LEU A 37 -37.88 21.40 -5.65
CA LEU A 37 -37.94 20.27 -4.72
C LEU A 37 -37.26 19.01 -5.30
N VAL A 38 -37.46 18.73 -6.59
CA VAL A 38 -36.80 17.60 -7.27
C VAL A 38 -35.28 17.79 -7.28
N SER A 39 -34.80 18.99 -7.68
CA SER A 39 -33.37 19.30 -7.72
C SER A 39 -32.71 19.20 -6.33
N PHE A 40 -33.41 19.68 -5.30
CA PHE A 40 -32.96 19.59 -3.92
C PHE A 40 -32.88 18.13 -3.42
N GLY A 41 -33.85 17.30 -3.80
CA GLY A 41 -33.86 15.86 -3.50
C GLY A 41 -32.66 15.13 -4.12
N ILE A 42 -32.38 15.40 -5.40
CA ILE A 42 -31.26 14.81 -6.13
C ILE A 42 -29.93 15.16 -5.46
N GLY A 43 -29.70 16.45 -5.14
CA GLY A 43 -28.46 16.90 -4.51
C GLY A 43 -28.22 16.30 -3.11
N ARG A 44 -29.26 15.93 -2.36
CA ARG A 44 -29.10 15.22 -1.08
C ARG A 44 -28.70 13.76 -1.27
N ILE A 45 -29.30 13.08 -2.25
CA ILE A 45 -28.98 11.68 -2.56
C ILE A 45 -27.53 11.59 -3.04
N GLU A 46 -27.13 12.46 -3.96
CA GLU A 46 -25.77 12.51 -4.51
C GLU A 46 -24.72 12.72 -3.40
N ASN A 47 -24.96 13.66 -2.48
CA ASN A 47 -24.09 13.86 -1.33
C ASN A 47 -24.02 12.64 -0.39
N SER A 48 -25.11 11.90 -0.21
CA SER A 48 -25.11 10.70 0.62
C SER A 48 -24.36 9.54 -0.03
N VAL A 49 -24.50 9.39 -1.35
CA VAL A 49 -23.83 8.37 -2.15
C VAL A 49 -22.33 8.67 -2.22
N GLN A 50 -21.96 9.94 -2.43
CA GLN A 50 -20.56 10.35 -2.45
C GLN A 50 -19.87 10.13 -1.09
N LYS A 51 -20.58 10.38 0.03
CA LYS A 51 -20.06 10.06 1.36
C LYS A 51 -19.86 8.57 1.57
N LYS A 52 -20.80 7.73 1.14
CA LYS A 52 -20.65 6.26 1.20
C LYS A 52 -19.46 5.79 0.37
N ILE A 53 -19.34 6.26 -0.87
CA ILE A 53 -18.22 5.96 -1.76
C ILE A 53 -16.88 6.36 -1.13
N ASN A 54 -16.80 7.54 -0.51
CA ASN A 54 -15.56 7.96 0.16
C ASN A 54 -15.21 7.10 1.39
N ILE A 55 -16.20 6.69 2.18
CA ILE A 55 -15.97 5.81 3.34
C ILE A 55 -15.52 4.42 2.86
N GLU A 56 -16.19 3.86 1.84
CA GLU A 56 -15.80 2.58 1.26
C GLU A 56 -14.41 2.65 0.62
N ASN A 57 -14.08 3.73 -0.09
CA ASN A 57 -12.74 3.94 -0.65
C ASN A 57 -11.68 4.07 0.45
N MET A 58 -11.97 4.75 1.56
CA MET A 58 -11.06 4.81 2.71
C MET A 58 -10.84 3.42 3.32
N ALA A 59 -11.90 2.62 3.47
CA ALA A 59 -11.81 1.24 3.94
C ALA A 59 -11.03 0.34 2.97
N ILE A 60 -11.21 0.51 1.66
CA ILE A 60 -10.46 -0.20 0.61
C ILE A 60 -8.97 0.18 0.67
N VAL A 61 -8.64 1.45 0.88
CA VAL A 61 -7.24 1.90 1.01
C VAL A 61 -6.60 1.31 2.28
N GLU A 62 -7.32 1.29 3.39
CA GLU A 62 -6.84 0.67 4.64
C GLU A 62 -6.67 -0.84 4.49
N ASN A 63 -7.64 -1.53 3.91
CA ASN A 63 -7.56 -2.96 3.63
C ASN A 63 -6.43 -3.29 2.65
N ASN A 64 -6.19 -2.47 1.63
CA ASN A 64 -5.06 -2.64 0.73
C ASN A 64 -3.71 -2.43 1.43
N LYS A 65 -3.62 -1.51 2.40
CA LYS A 65 -2.43 -1.36 3.24
C LYS A 65 -2.20 -2.58 4.12
N ARG A 66 -3.26 -3.10 4.77
CA ARG A 66 -3.19 -4.33 5.58
C ARG A 66 -2.84 -5.54 4.72
N ILE A 67 -3.41 -5.68 3.52
CA ILE A 67 -3.05 -6.73 2.57
C ILE A 67 -1.57 -6.59 2.18
N LYS A 68 -1.08 -5.39 1.86
CA LYS A 68 0.36 -5.19 1.56
C LYS A 68 1.27 -5.57 2.73
N GLN A 69 0.91 -5.21 3.95
CA GLN A 69 1.64 -5.62 5.16
C GLN A 69 1.60 -7.14 5.34
N LEU A 70 0.41 -7.75 5.30
CA LEU A 70 0.26 -9.20 5.39
C LEU A 70 0.95 -9.94 4.24
N THR A 71 1.06 -9.34 3.05
CA THR A 71 1.82 -9.92 1.92
C THR A 71 3.31 -9.78 2.14
N LEU A 72 3.78 -8.69 2.77
CA LEU A 72 5.18 -8.53 3.18
C LEU A 72 5.54 -9.52 4.29
N ASP A 73 4.69 -9.67 5.30
CA ASP A 73 4.88 -10.59 6.42
C ASP A 73 4.74 -12.04 5.96
N SER A 74 3.75 -12.33 5.12
CA SER A 74 3.64 -13.64 4.46
C SER A 74 4.84 -13.91 3.58
N LYS A 75 5.40 -12.96 2.81
CA LYS A 75 6.65 -13.18 2.06
C LYS A 75 7.89 -13.37 2.94
N LYS A 76 7.89 -12.82 4.16
CA LYS A 76 8.90 -13.12 5.18
C LYS A 76 8.71 -14.55 5.71
N GLU A 77 7.48 -15.00 5.92
CA GLU A 77 7.17 -16.35 6.44
C GLU A 77 7.21 -17.47 5.37
N THR A 78 6.65 -17.29 4.17
CA THR A 78 6.68 -18.28 3.07
C THR A 78 8.06 -18.48 2.47
N ASN A 79 8.99 -17.54 2.68
CA ASN A 79 10.40 -17.79 2.38
C ASN A 79 11.08 -18.76 3.36
N LEU A 80 10.44 -19.14 4.48
CA LEU A 80 10.90 -20.30 5.25
C LEU A 80 10.68 -21.61 4.47
N GLY A 81 9.69 -21.66 3.57
CA GLY A 81 9.47 -22.78 2.65
C GLY A 81 10.42 -22.77 1.44
N VAL A 82 10.71 -21.60 0.88
CA VAL A 82 11.72 -21.45 -0.20
C VAL A 82 13.16 -21.61 0.32
N ARG A 83 13.39 -21.45 1.64
CA ARG A 83 14.64 -21.88 2.30
C ARG A 83 14.91 -23.38 2.16
N ILE A 84 13.96 -24.20 1.70
CA ILE A 84 14.14 -25.65 1.53
C ILE A 84 14.62 -26.03 0.12
N GLU A 85 14.47 -25.18 -0.91
CA GLU A 85 14.89 -25.56 -2.28
C GLU A 85 16.42 -25.47 -2.50
N ILE A 86 17.16 -24.87 -1.56
CA ILE A 86 18.65 -24.85 -1.54
C ILE A 86 19.23 -26.05 -0.77
N ILE A 87 18.39 -26.89 -0.14
CA ILE A 87 18.83 -27.95 0.77
C ILE A 87 19.16 -29.26 0.04
N GLU A 88 18.51 -29.61 -1.07
CA GLU A 88 18.64 -30.96 -1.64
C GLU A 88 19.98 -31.23 -2.35
N ASP A 89 20.56 -30.27 -3.07
CA ASP A 89 21.84 -30.48 -3.75
C ASP A 89 23.02 -30.51 -2.76
N ILE A 90 22.93 -29.81 -1.64
CA ILE A 90 23.99 -29.75 -0.64
C ILE A 90 23.89 -30.89 0.39
N PHE A 91 22.68 -31.33 0.76
CA PHE A 91 22.49 -32.51 1.63
C PHE A 91 22.88 -33.84 0.96
N SER A 92 22.93 -33.88 -0.38
CA SER A 92 23.45 -35.05 -1.12
C SER A 92 24.93 -35.34 -0.78
N GLN A 93 25.67 -34.32 -0.38
CA GLN A 93 27.02 -34.44 0.15
C GLN A 93 26.92 -34.42 1.67
N LYS A 94 27.25 -35.54 2.35
CA LYS A 94 27.29 -35.67 3.82
C LYS A 94 28.35 -34.76 4.49
N ASN A 95 28.33 -33.46 4.21
CA ASN A 95 29.36 -32.52 4.61
C ASN A 95 28.88 -31.77 5.86
N LEU A 96 29.30 -32.27 7.03
CA LEU A 96 29.01 -31.72 8.37
C LEU A 96 29.26 -30.19 8.47
N ARG A 97 30.17 -29.67 7.65
CA ARG A 97 30.50 -28.23 7.61
C ARG A 97 29.36 -27.35 7.09
N VAL A 98 28.48 -27.89 6.26
CA VAL A 98 27.32 -27.14 5.74
C VAL A 98 26.29 -26.91 6.84
N SER A 99 26.01 -27.92 7.67
CA SER A 99 25.11 -27.75 8.81
C SER A 99 25.64 -26.71 9.81
N GLU A 100 26.97 -26.62 9.98
CA GLU A 100 27.60 -25.61 10.83
C GLU A 100 27.42 -24.20 10.26
N ILE A 101 27.53 -24.03 8.93
CA ILE A 101 27.25 -22.76 8.25
C ILE A 101 25.81 -22.33 8.46
N PHE A 102 24.84 -23.22 8.23
CA PHE A 102 23.41 -22.90 8.40
C PHE A 102 23.08 -22.54 9.84
N ARG A 103 23.59 -23.31 10.81
CA ARG A 103 23.41 -23.03 12.23
C ARG A 103 24.02 -21.68 12.63
N SER A 104 25.22 -21.37 12.12
CA SER A 104 25.85 -20.06 12.32
C SER A 104 24.98 -18.93 11.80
N LEU A 105 24.38 -19.10 10.62
CA LEU A 105 23.54 -18.09 10.00
C LEU A 105 22.25 -17.90 10.78
N GLU A 106 21.60 -18.98 11.21
CA GLU A 106 20.40 -18.93 12.04
C GLU A 106 20.64 -18.20 13.37
N GLU A 107 21.78 -18.45 14.03
CA GLU A 107 22.11 -17.84 15.32
C GLU A 107 22.61 -16.38 15.20
N ASN A 108 23.17 -15.96 14.06
CA ASN A 108 23.90 -14.69 13.95
C ASN A 108 23.33 -13.68 12.93
N ILE A 109 22.31 -14.02 12.13
CA ILE A 109 21.68 -13.07 11.20
C ILE A 109 20.89 -12.00 11.99
N PRO A 110 21.18 -10.70 11.81
CA PRO A 110 20.38 -9.63 12.41
C PRO A 110 18.97 -9.56 11.80
N GLU A 111 17.97 -9.16 12.59
CA GLU A 111 16.55 -9.10 12.17
C GLU A 111 16.28 -8.27 10.89
N ASN A 112 17.09 -7.23 10.64
CA ASN A 112 16.92 -6.34 9.48
C ASN A 112 17.78 -6.76 8.27
N VAL A 113 18.31 -7.97 8.27
CA VAL A 113 19.19 -8.49 7.22
C VAL A 113 18.55 -9.72 6.59
N TRP A 114 18.49 -9.73 5.27
CA TRP A 114 17.90 -10.79 4.49
C TRP A 114 18.91 -11.43 3.58
N ILE A 115 19.07 -12.75 3.66
CA ILE A 115 19.93 -13.52 2.76
C ILE A 115 19.11 -13.99 1.56
N GLN A 116 19.60 -13.67 0.36
CA GLN A 116 18.95 -13.99 -0.90
C GLN A 116 19.58 -15.23 -1.57
N SER A 117 20.89 -15.41 -1.44
CA SER A 117 21.56 -16.61 -1.93
C SER A 117 22.79 -16.93 -1.10
N LEU A 118 23.06 -18.21 -0.94
CA LEU A 118 24.29 -18.74 -0.36
C LEU A 118 24.88 -19.75 -1.33
N VAL A 119 26.15 -19.58 -1.67
CA VAL A 119 26.92 -20.52 -2.48
C VAL A 119 28.10 -20.97 -1.66
N TYR A 120 28.29 -22.28 -1.53
CA TYR A 120 29.41 -22.88 -0.82
C TYR A 120 30.31 -23.60 -1.82
N GLU A 121 31.56 -23.16 -1.90
CA GLU A 121 32.61 -23.74 -2.74
C GLU A 121 33.81 -24.08 -1.86
N GLU A 122 33.95 -25.35 -1.49
CA GLU A 122 35.03 -25.93 -0.67
C GLU A 122 35.28 -25.29 0.71
N LYS A 123 35.83 -24.07 0.76
CA LYS A 123 36.12 -23.31 1.98
C LYS A 123 35.60 -21.89 1.94
N GLU A 124 35.01 -21.47 0.83
CA GLU A 124 34.44 -20.16 0.64
C GLU A 124 32.91 -20.24 0.63
N VAL A 125 32.28 -19.34 1.36
CA VAL A 125 30.84 -19.15 1.39
C VAL A 125 30.56 -17.76 0.84
N ARG A 126 29.91 -17.69 -0.32
CA ARG A 126 29.48 -16.44 -0.93
C ARG A 126 28.03 -16.19 -0.56
N ILE A 127 27.78 -15.10 0.16
CA ILE A 127 26.46 -14.71 0.65
C ILE A 127 26.03 -13.44 -0.06
N LYS A 128 24.90 -13.48 -0.77
CA LYS A 128 24.24 -12.28 -1.28
C LYS A 128 22.99 -12.00 -0.47
N GLY A 129 22.77 -10.75 -0.15
CA GLY A 129 21.63 -10.34 0.65
C GLY A 129 21.30 -8.88 0.50
N PHE A 130 20.36 -8.43 1.32
CA PHE A 130 20.02 -7.03 1.46
C PHE A 130 19.64 -6.72 2.89
N SER A 131 19.93 -5.50 3.31
CA SER A 131 19.58 -4.98 4.62
C SER A 131 18.56 -3.87 4.51
N PHE A 132 17.59 -3.89 5.42
CA PHE A 132 16.59 -2.85 5.58
C PHE A 132 17.06 -1.81 6.59
N LYS A 133 16.46 -0.62 6.54
CA LYS A 133 16.63 0.37 7.61
C LYS A 133 15.86 -0.11 8.84
N ASN A 134 16.45 0.00 10.03
CA ASN A 134 15.72 -0.24 11.28
C ASN A 134 14.95 1.03 11.69
N ASN A 135 13.78 0.87 12.29
CA ASN A 135 12.99 1.95 12.88
C ASN A 135 13.75 2.69 14.00
N GLU A 136 14.71 2.04 14.67
CA GLU A 136 15.30 2.54 15.91
C GLU A 136 16.63 3.30 15.81
N SER A 137 17.26 3.45 14.62
CA SER A 137 18.33 4.44 14.30
C SER A 137 19.22 3.96 13.15
N LYS A 138 19.49 2.65 13.06
CA LYS A 138 20.50 2.11 12.13
C LYS A 138 20.09 2.22 10.67
N SER A 139 20.99 2.77 9.84
CA SER A 139 20.83 2.80 8.39
C SER A 139 20.88 1.38 7.79
N SER A 140 20.38 1.20 6.57
CA SER A 140 20.50 -0.07 5.86
C SER A 140 21.98 -0.47 5.68
N GLU A 141 22.87 0.49 5.47
CA GLU A 141 24.32 0.25 5.36
C GLU A 141 24.91 -0.25 6.69
N GLU A 142 24.57 0.41 7.80
CA GLU A 142 25.01 -0.02 9.13
C GLU A 142 24.53 -1.43 9.48
N ASN A 143 23.34 -1.82 9.04
CA ASN A 143 22.85 -3.18 9.26
C ASN A 143 23.61 -4.24 8.44
N ALA A 144 24.16 -3.88 7.28
CA ALA A 144 25.05 -4.77 6.53
C ALA A 144 26.40 -4.95 7.25
N TYR A 145 27.00 -3.86 7.74
CA TYR A 145 28.23 -3.95 8.55
C TYR A 145 28.02 -4.69 9.86
N TYR A 146 26.86 -4.53 10.49
CA TYR A 146 26.53 -5.29 11.70
C TYR A 146 26.41 -6.80 11.43
N PHE A 147 25.95 -7.20 10.25
CA PHE A 147 25.98 -8.60 9.84
C PHE A 147 27.43 -9.11 9.70
N GLU A 148 28.32 -8.32 9.10
CA GLU A 148 29.74 -8.67 8.99
C GLU A 148 30.41 -8.88 10.35
N GLU A 149 30.19 -7.96 11.30
CA GLU A 149 30.68 -8.09 12.69
C GLU A 149 30.18 -9.39 13.33
N LYS A 150 28.88 -9.68 13.21
CA LYS A 150 28.28 -10.91 13.76
C LYS A 150 28.85 -12.18 13.14
N MET A 151 29.13 -12.16 11.85
CA MET A 151 29.73 -13.31 11.17
C MET A 151 31.20 -13.50 11.60
N LEU A 152 31.97 -12.43 11.78
CA LEU A 152 33.33 -12.52 12.34
C LEU A 152 33.32 -13.08 13.77
N ASP A 153 32.33 -12.70 14.58
CA ASP A 153 32.17 -13.16 15.96
C ASP A 153 31.75 -14.63 16.10
N SER A 154 31.13 -15.22 15.07
CA SER A 154 30.62 -16.60 15.08
C SER A 154 31.70 -17.69 15.26
N LYS A 155 32.98 -17.32 15.26
CA LYS A 155 34.17 -18.18 15.36
C LYS A 155 34.34 -19.22 14.25
N ILE A 156 33.35 -19.41 13.36
CA ILE A 156 33.36 -20.38 12.25
C ILE A 156 34.14 -19.83 11.05
N TYR A 157 34.02 -18.53 10.79
CA TYR A 157 34.68 -17.88 9.67
C TYR A 157 36.03 -17.30 10.08
N LYS A 158 37.05 -17.57 9.27
CA LYS A 158 38.40 -17.01 9.38
C LYS A 158 38.42 -15.55 8.94
N SER A 159 37.70 -15.24 7.87
CA SER A 159 37.56 -13.89 7.33
C SER A 159 36.18 -13.70 6.73
N VAL A 160 35.69 -12.48 6.81
CA VAL A 160 34.48 -12.00 6.14
C VAL A 160 34.92 -10.78 5.33
N THR A 161 34.61 -10.76 4.04
CA THR A 161 35.05 -9.69 3.14
C THR A 161 33.87 -9.20 2.33
N LEU A 162 33.60 -7.90 2.41
CA LEU A 162 32.60 -7.24 1.59
C LEU A 162 33.07 -7.17 0.14
N ASN A 163 32.38 -7.87 -0.76
CA ASN A 163 32.63 -7.79 -2.20
C ASN A 163 31.97 -6.53 -2.79
N TYR A 164 30.70 -6.27 -2.46
CA TYR A 164 30.05 -5.02 -2.82
C TYR A 164 28.96 -4.62 -1.82
N LEU A 165 28.69 -3.32 -1.76
CA LEU A 165 27.52 -2.72 -1.09
C LEU A 165 26.89 -1.70 -2.03
N LYS A 166 25.61 -1.86 -2.35
CA LYS A 166 24.88 -1.04 -3.32
C LYS A 166 23.54 -0.60 -2.76
N LYS A 167 23.24 0.70 -2.82
CA LYS A 167 21.90 1.22 -2.52
C LYS A 167 20.93 0.85 -3.63
N SER A 168 19.79 0.29 -3.24
CA SER A 168 18.73 -0.14 -4.13
C SER A 168 17.37 0.19 -3.53
N SER A 169 16.30 -0.01 -4.30
CA SER A 169 14.94 0.03 -3.78
C SER A 169 14.24 -1.27 -4.12
N LYS A 170 13.73 -1.94 -3.09
CA LYS A 170 13.03 -3.21 -3.20
C LYS A 170 11.81 -3.12 -2.30
N TYR A 171 10.67 -3.59 -2.81
CA TYR A 171 9.39 -3.55 -2.09
C TYR A 171 8.92 -2.14 -1.64
N GLY A 172 9.39 -1.08 -2.30
CA GLY A 172 9.03 0.30 -1.95
C GLY A 172 9.85 0.91 -0.82
N GLU A 173 10.84 0.18 -0.29
CA GLU A 173 11.76 0.65 0.74
C GLU A 173 13.16 0.89 0.16
N LYS A 174 13.94 1.76 0.82
CA LYS A 174 15.37 1.95 0.52
C LYS A 174 16.15 0.87 1.24
N ILE A 175 16.92 0.08 0.49
CA ILE A 175 17.70 -1.04 1.01
C ILE A 175 19.16 -0.92 0.59
N SER A 176 20.04 -1.65 1.28
CA SER A 176 21.42 -1.84 0.85
C SER A 176 21.61 -3.31 0.46
N GLU A 177 21.81 -3.57 -0.82
CA GLU A 177 22.19 -4.89 -1.34
C GLU A 177 23.67 -5.11 -1.08
N PHE A 178 24.04 -6.30 -0.63
CA PHE A 178 25.42 -6.65 -0.33
C PHE A 178 25.78 -8.04 -0.86
N GLU A 179 27.07 -8.22 -1.05
CA GLU A 179 27.68 -9.54 -1.21
C GLU A 179 28.90 -9.66 -0.31
N TYR A 180 28.92 -10.70 0.50
CA TYR A 180 30.03 -11.07 1.35
C TYR A 180 30.66 -12.38 0.88
N VAL A 181 31.98 -12.45 0.95
CA VAL A 181 32.75 -13.68 0.80
C VAL A 181 33.30 -14.04 2.18
N LEU A 182 32.89 -15.19 2.71
CA LEU A 182 33.30 -15.69 4.00
C LEU A 182 34.21 -16.90 3.79
N VAL A 183 35.34 -16.95 4.48
CA VAL A 183 36.28 -18.07 4.41
C VAL A 183 36.17 -18.86 5.70
N LEU A 184 35.94 -20.17 5.62
CA LEU A 184 35.87 -21.05 6.79
C LEU A 184 37.24 -21.23 7.45
N LYS A 185 37.24 -21.46 8.77
CA LYS A 185 38.46 -21.86 9.51
C LYS A 185 38.90 -23.30 9.21
#